data_AF-D9QF57-F1
#
_entry.id   AF-D9QF57-F1
#
_cell.length_a   1.000
_cell.length_b   1.000
_cell.length_c   1.000
_cell.angle_alpha   90.00
_cell.angle_beta   90.00
_cell.angle_gamma   90.00
#
_symmetry.space_group_name_H-M   'P 1'
#
loop_
_entity.id
_entity.type
_entity.pdbx_description
1 polymer ?
#
loop_
_entity_poly.entity_id
_entity_poly.type
_entity_poly.pdbx_seq_one_letter_code
_entity_poly.pdbx_strand_id
1 'polypeptide(L)'
;MADLFTDAPADRAIVQKAFGAFQGETGKRYGIVAGVIKNAGSGWELIINATHTEMNVDSVSSLSGEIVINYATLGAVKVISFVAGPDEVLAQAGLTVGATVTPTAATLRMARADQTIADYISYSGSAFTSLLNKFTIGTFTSGNLTLTHANTGNVVGSVTSRSDVLDAGFSSAGSSIAPAQTILSFFDRATGVKQTTASTEMKAALTRTLPGGIITAPEISDSNYPGSNIWFVGVFELA
;
A
#
# COMPACT_ATOMS: atom_id res chain seq x y z
N MET A 1 -14.76 27.37 28.38
CA MET A 1 -15.15 25.98 28.06
C MET A 1 -16.00 25.49 29.20
N ALA A 2 -17.28 25.26 28.96
CA ALA A 2 -18.14 24.62 29.96
C ALA A 2 -17.66 23.18 30.15
N ASP A 3 -17.42 22.80 31.40
CA ASP A 3 -17.04 21.45 31.79
C ASP A 3 -18.21 20.51 31.45
N LEU A 4 -18.00 19.61 30.49
CA LEU A 4 -19.05 18.71 29.98
C LEU A 4 -19.36 17.56 30.95
N PHE A 5 -18.80 17.59 32.18
CA PHE A 5 -18.90 16.49 33.15
C PHE A 5 -19.15 16.93 34.60
N THR A 6 -19.62 18.16 34.87
CA THR A 6 -19.76 18.67 36.25
C THR A 6 -21.10 18.46 36.94
N ASP A 7 -22.00 17.57 36.50
CA ASP A 7 -23.24 17.35 37.25
C ASP A 7 -23.63 15.88 37.48
N ALA A 8 -23.94 15.61 38.75
CA ALA A 8 -24.64 14.47 39.36
C ALA A 8 -24.02 13.05 39.30
N PRO A 9 -23.66 12.46 40.47
CA PRO A 9 -23.28 11.04 40.60
C PRO A 9 -24.34 10.04 40.14
N ALA A 10 -25.61 10.45 40.00
CA ALA A 10 -26.73 9.59 39.65
C ALA A 10 -26.81 9.25 38.14
N ASP A 11 -26.29 10.13 37.26
CA ASP A 11 -26.39 9.91 35.81
C ASP A 11 -25.31 8.95 35.26
N ARG A 12 -24.27 8.65 36.05
CA ARG A 12 -23.26 7.65 35.69
C ARG A 12 -23.83 6.22 35.63
N ALA A 13 -24.91 5.92 36.35
CA ALA A 13 -25.44 4.56 36.45
C ALA A 13 -26.32 4.14 35.26
N ILE A 14 -26.87 5.09 34.49
CA ILE A 14 -27.81 4.79 33.40
C ILE A 14 -27.09 4.62 32.05
N VAL A 15 -25.98 5.32 31.82
CA VAL A 15 -25.16 5.15 30.60
C VAL A 15 -24.31 3.86 30.63
N GLN A 16 -24.13 3.26 31.80
CA GLN A 16 -23.20 2.15 32.02
C GLN A 16 -23.77 0.75 31.72
N LYS A 17 -25.08 0.61 31.48
CA LYS A 17 -25.76 -0.71 31.43
C LYS A 17 -25.91 -1.37 30.06
N ALA A 18 -25.51 -0.73 28.96
CA ALA A 18 -25.59 -1.35 27.62
C ALA A 18 -24.32 -1.19 26.75
N PHE A 19 -23.39 -0.31 27.15
CA PHE A 19 -22.07 -0.18 26.55
C PHE A 19 -21.08 -0.11 27.71
N GLY A 20 -20.09 -1.00 27.76
CA GLY A 20 -19.04 -0.89 28.77
C GLY A 20 -18.41 0.49 28.67
N ALA A 21 -18.58 1.33 29.69
CA ALA A 21 -18.03 2.67 29.68
C ALA A 21 -16.52 2.59 29.46
N PHE A 22 -15.98 3.52 28.67
CA PHE A 22 -14.53 3.70 28.57
C PHE A 22 -13.98 3.91 29.99
N GLN A 23 -13.33 2.89 30.54
CA GLN A 23 -12.82 2.89 31.91
C GLN A 23 -11.31 3.08 31.87
N GLY A 24 -10.89 4.29 32.20
CA GLY A 24 -9.49 4.62 32.42
C GLY A 24 -9.03 4.36 33.85
N GLU A 25 -7.74 4.57 34.10
CA GLU A 25 -7.17 4.54 35.44
C GLU A 25 -7.72 5.69 36.31
N THR A 26 -7.95 5.41 37.60
CA THR A 26 -8.45 6.42 38.55
C THR A 26 -7.52 7.63 38.63
N GLY A 27 -8.09 8.83 38.54
CA GLY A 27 -7.33 10.08 38.60
C GLY A 27 -6.65 10.47 37.28
N LYS A 28 -6.88 9.71 36.21
CA LYS A 28 -6.41 10.04 34.85
C LYS A 28 -7.53 10.58 33.98
N ARG A 29 -7.17 11.49 33.09
CA ARG A 29 -8.04 12.02 32.04
C ARG A 29 -7.60 11.46 30.70
N TYR A 30 -8.57 11.17 29.84
CA TYR A 30 -8.30 10.60 28.52
C TYR A 30 -9.01 11.41 27.44
N GLY A 31 -8.37 11.49 26.28
CA GLY A 31 -8.91 12.12 25.07
C GLY A 31 -8.82 11.18 23.88
N ILE A 32 -9.70 11.41 22.91
CA ILE A 32 -9.76 10.65 21.66
C ILE A 32 -9.40 11.57 20.51
N VAL A 33 -8.50 11.15 19.63
CA VAL A 33 -8.31 11.74 18.30
C VAL A 33 -8.94 10.80 17.30
N ALA A 34 -9.89 11.26 16.50
CA ALA A 34 -10.54 10.42 15.51
C ALA A 34 -10.98 11.22 14.29
N GLY A 35 -11.05 10.55 13.15
CA GLY A 35 -11.53 11.15 11.92
C GLY A 35 -11.27 10.27 10.71
N VAL A 36 -11.59 10.84 9.56
CA VAL A 36 -11.29 10.26 8.26
C VAL A 36 -10.69 11.34 7.38
N ILE A 37 -9.63 10.98 6.67
CA ILE A 37 -9.01 11.83 5.64
C ILE A 37 -9.26 11.23 4.27
N LYS A 38 -9.40 12.09 3.26
CA LYS A 38 -9.61 11.72 1.86
C LYS A 38 -8.45 12.19 1.01
N ASN A 39 -8.09 11.37 0.02
CA ASN A 39 -7.23 11.78 -1.07
C ASN A 39 -8.02 12.66 -2.06
N ALA A 40 -7.75 13.96 -2.04
CA ALA A 40 -8.35 14.96 -2.93
C ALA A 40 -7.69 14.99 -4.32
N GLY A 41 -6.69 14.16 -4.59
CA GLY A 41 -5.91 14.14 -5.83
C GLY A 41 -4.79 15.18 -5.87
N SER A 42 -4.80 16.18 -5.00
CA SER A 42 -3.71 17.14 -4.76
C SER A 42 -3.15 17.09 -3.34
N GLY A 43 -3.72 16.24 -2.49
CA GLY A 43 -3.40 16.18 -1.07
C GLY A 43 -4.38 15.34 -0.27
N TRP A 44 -4.09 15.25 1.02
CA TRP A 44 -4.98 14.63 2.00
C TRP A 44 -5.68 15.71 2.82
N GLU A 45 -6.99 15.60 2.91
CA GLU A 45 -7.84 16.55 3.63
C GLU A 45 -8.79 15.82 4.59
N LEU A 46 -9.15 16.46 5.70
CA LEU A 46 -10.21 15.96 6.56
C LEU A 46 -11.54 15.98 5.82
N ILE A 47 -12.32 14.91 5.96
CA ILE A 47 -13.71 14.92 5.51
C ILE A 47 -14.56 15.55 6.62
N ILE A 48 -15.01 16.77 6.37
CA ILE A 48 -15.92 17.50 7.27
C ILE A 48 -17.20 17.80 6.49
N ASN A 49 -18.26 17.04 6.76
CA ASN A 49 -19.55 17.20 6.09
C ASN A 49 -20.71 16.69 6.97
N ALA A 50 -21.93 16.66 6.43
CA ALA A 50 -23.12 16.26 7.20
C ALA A 50 -23.04 14.83 7.78
N THR A 51 -22.15 13.97 7.29
CA THR A 51 -22.02 12.57 7.73
C THR A 51 -20.66 12.26 8.37
N HIS A 52 -19.72 13.21 8.39
CA HIS A 52 -18.38 13.02 8.94
C HIS A 52 -17.97 14.23 9.77
N THR A 53 -17.47 13.97 10.97
CA THR A 53 -16.88 14.96 11.86
C THR A 53 -15.60 14.39 12.46
N GLU A 54 -14.61 15.25 12.62
CA GLU A 54 -13.39 14.98 13.35
C GLU A 54 -13.59 15.13 14.86
N MET A 55 -12.68 14.52 15.63
CA MET A 55 -12.56 14.71 17.07
C MET A 55 -11.13 15.06 17.42
N ASN A 56 -10.93 16.24 18.00
CA ASN A 56 -9.63 16.74 18.47
C ASN A 56 -8.52 16.68 17.41
N VAL A 57 -8.84 17.07 16.17
CA VAL A 57 -7.85 17.23 15.09
C VAL A 57 -7.71 18.72 14.80
N ASP A 58 -6.48 19.23 14.84
CA ASP A 58 -6.16 20.63 14.55
C ASP A 58 -6.05 20.88 13.05
N SER A 59 -5.38 19.97 12.35
CA SER A 59 -5.16 20.05 10.90
C SER A 59 -4.62 18.73 10.35
N VAL A 60 -4.72 18.59 9.04
CA VAL A 60 -4.01 17.57 8.27
C VAL A 60 -3.05 18.27 7.35
N SER A 61 -1.79 17.86 7.40
CA SER A 61 -0.75 18.33 6.50
C SER A 61 -0.10 17.15 5.79
N SER A 62 0.64 17.45 4.74
CA SER A 62 1.33 16.43 3.96
C SER A 62 2.78 16.85 3.78
N LEU A 63 3.70 15.93 4.04
CA LEU A 63 5.13 16.05 3.80
C LEU A 63 5.53 15.03 2.74
N SER A 64 6.71 15.18 2.13
CA SER A 64 7.18 14.25 1.09
C SER A 64 7.15 12.79 1.59
N GLY A 65 6.15 12.01 1.15
CA GLY A 65 5.95 10.61 1.53
C GLY A 65 5.22 10.37 2.86
N GLU A 66 4.64 11.38 3.48
CA GLU A 66 3.97 11.29 4.78
C GLU A 66 2.70 12.14 4.86
N ILE A 67 1.74 11.68 5.66
CA ILE A 67 0.55 12.43 6.04
C ILE A 67 0.63 12.70 7.52
N VAL A 68 0.40 13.93 7.97
CA VAL A 68 0.50 14.29 9.39
C VAL A 68 -0.87 14.73 9.89
N ILE A 69 -1.39 14.03 10.90
CA ILE A 69 -2.57 14.42 11.66
C ILE A 69 -2.09 15.20 12.88
N ASN A 70 -2.36 16.50 12.93
CA ASN A 70 -1.95 17.37 14.03
C ASN A 70 -3.09 17.46 15.06
N TYR A 71 -2.76 17.37 16.35
CA TYR A 71 -3.72 17.41 17.47
C TYR A 71 -3.07 17.96 18.75
N ALA A 72 -2.18 18.94 18.61
CA ALA A 72 -1.49 19.58 19.71
C ALA A 72 -2.45 20.23 20.72
N THR A 73 -3.61 20.75 20.27
CA THR A 73 -4.58 21.38 21.17
C THR A 73 -5.26 20.41 22.13
N LEU A 74 -5.17 19.10 21.89
CA LEU A 74 -5.70 18.07 22.80
C LEU A 74 -5.03 18.12 24.18
N GLY A 75 -3.78 18.59 24.27
CA GLY A 75 -3.04 18.62 25.53
C GLY A 75 -2.69 17.21 26.05
N ALA A 76 -2.45 16.27 25.14
CA ALA A 76 -2.05 14.92 25.49
C ALA A 76 -0.63 14.90 26.07
N VAL A 77 -0.44 14.08 27.10
CA VAL A 77 0.86 13.85 27.76
C VAL A 77 1.38 12.44 27.50
N LYS A 78 0.51 11.48 27.14
CA LYS A 78 0.91 10.13 26.71
C LYS A 78 0.02 9.62 25.59
N VAL A 79 0.62 8.81 24.72
CA VAL A 79 -0.08 8.01 23.72
C VAL A 79 -0.45 6.67 24.36
N ILE A 80 -1.74 6.31 24.37
CA ILE A 80 -2.20 4.98 24.83
C ILE A 80 -2.27 4.03 23.63
N SER A 81 -2.96 4.46 22.57
CA SER A 81 -3.06 3.73 21.31
C SER A 81 -3.37 4.68 20.17
N PHE A 82 -3.01 4.28 18.96
CA PHE A 82 -3.45 4.94 17.73
C PHE A 82 -3.41 3.92 16.61
N VAL A 83 -4.49 3.86 15.84
CA VAL A 83 -4.59 3.00 14.67
C VAL A 83 -5.10 3.82 13.50
N ALA A 84 -4.54 3.54 12.33
CA ALA A 84 -5.03 4.06 11.07
C ALA A 84 -5.19 2.90 10.09
N GLY A 85 -6.25 2.94 9.29
CA GLY A 85 -6.61 1.87 8.37
C GLY A 85 -6.99 2.42 7.00
N PRO A 86 -6.57 1.74 5.91
CA PRO A 86 -7.05 2.05 4.57
C PRO A 86 -8.55 1.75 4.45
N ASP A 87 -9.24 2.49 3.59
CA ASP A 87 -10.56 2.08 3.10
C ASP A 87 -10.46 0.90 2.10
N GLU A 88 -11.61 0.48 1.58
CA GLU A 88 -11.73 -0.66 0.67
C GLU A 88 -10.93 -0.45 -0.62
N VAL A 89 -10.85 0.79 -1.13
CA VAL A 89 -10.12 1.12 -2.36
C VAL A 89 -8.62 0.91 -2.17
N LEU A 90 -8.07 1.45 -1.08
CA LEU A 90 -6.64 1.29 -0.76
C LEU A 90 -6.32 -0.15 -0.36
N ALA A 91 -7.19 -0.80 0.41
CA ALA A 91 -7.01 -2.18 0.81
C ALA A 91 -7.01 -3.14 -0.40
N GLN A 92 -7.90 -2.93 -1.38
CA GLN A 92 -7.93 -3.71 -2.61
C GLN A 92 -6.66 -3.49 -3.46
N ALA A 93 -6.06 -2.30 -3.38
CA ALA A 93 -4.75 -2.00 -3.96
C ALA A 93 -3.56 -2.62 -3.19
N GLY A 94 -3.82 -3.38 -2.11
CA GLY A 94 -2.81 -4.02 -1.27
C GLY A 94 -2.06 -3.04 -0.36
N LEU A 95 -2.57 -1.82 -0.21
CA LEU A 95 -1.97 -0.81 0.65
C LEU A 95 -2.32 -1.09 2.11
N THR A 96 -1.36 -0.84 2.99
CA THR A 96 -1.49 -0.81 4.44
C THR A 96 -1.09 0.57 4.93
N VAL A 97 -1.58 0.96 6.11
CA VAL A 97 -1.27 2.24 6.75
C VAL A 97 -0.59 1.96 8.09
N GLY A 98 0.56 2.59 8.32
CA GLY A 98 1.25 2.62 9.60
C GLY A 98 1.30 4.04 10.15
N ALA A 99 1.41 4.18 11.47
CA ALA A 99 1.50 5.47 12.14
C ALA A 99 2.71 5.52 13.09
N THR A 100 3.46 6.61 13.02
CA THR A 100 4.40 7.03 14.08
C THR A 100 3.71 8.12 14.89
N VAL A 101 3.57 7.91 16.20
CA VAL A 101 2.61 8.67 17.01
C VAL A 101 3.35 9.39 18.14
N THR A 102 3.06 10.68 18.28
CA THR A 102 3.55 11.54 19.36
C THR A 102 2.35 12.13 20.10
N PRO A 103 2.55 12.80 21.26
CA PRO A 103 1.45 13.47 21.97
C PRO A 103 0.80 14.62 21.18
N THR A 104 1.44 15.15 20.14
CA THR A 104 0.93 16.31 19.40
C THR A 104 0.60 16.02 17.93
N ALA A 105 1.08 14.91 17.38
CA ALA A 105 0.82 14.54 15.99
C ALA A 105 1.02 13.04 15.72
N ALA A 106 0.31 12.53 14.70
CA ALA A 106 0.51 11.20 14.14
C ALA A 106 0.95 11.31 12.68
N THR A 107 2.13 10.79 12.37
CA THR A 107 2.67 10.70 11.01
C THR A 107 2.29 9.35 10.41
N LEU A 108 1.40 9.38 9.42
CA LEU A 108 0.95 8.21 8.68
C LEU A 108 1.85 7.97 7.47
N ARG A 109 2.20 6.70 7.25
CA ARG A 109 2.88 6.22 6.05
C ARG A 109 2.09 5.07 5.48
N MET A 110 1.98 5.01 4.16
CA MET A 110 1.44 3.85 3.48
C MET A 110 2.57 2.91 3.10
N ALA A 111 2.26 1.63 3.00
CA ALA A 111 3.12 0.64 2.38
C ALA A 111 2.24 -0.27 1.55
N ARG A 112 2.82 -1.00 0.61
CA ARG A 112 2.11 -2.06 -0.09
C ARG A 112 2.85 -3.35 0.19
N ALA A 113 2.11 -4.37 0.65
CA ALA A 113 2.70 -5.70 0.75
C ALA A 113 3.17 -6.12 -0.65
N ASP A 114 4.39 -6.66 -0.73
CA ASP A 114 5.13 -6.95 -1.96
C ASP A 114 4.20 -7.28 -3.14
N GLN A 115 4.16 -6.41 -4.17
CA GLN A 115 3.56 -6.79 -5.46
C GLN A 115 4.51 -7.76 -6.14
N THR A 116 4.47 -8.99 -5.68
CA THR A 116 5.08 -10.10 -6.39
C THR A 116 4.17 -10.42 -7.57
N ILE A 117 4.60 -10.02 -8.76
CA ILE A 117 3.99 -10.45 -10.01
C ILE A 117 4.66 -11.76 -10.38
N ALA A 118 3.94 -12.87 -10.25
CA ALA A 118 4.40 -14.19 -10.67
C ALA A 118 3.45 -14.76 -11.73
N ASP A 119 4.02 -15.29 -12.81
CA ASP A 119 3.23 -15.98 -13.85
C ASP A 119 4.07 -17.00 -14.62
N TYR A 120 3.37 -17.84 -15.37
CA TYR A 120 3.93 -18.78 -16.32
C TYR A 120 3.77 -18.24 -17.75
N ILE A 121 4.89 -18.06 -18.43
CA ILE A 121 4.97 -17.61 -19.82
C ILE A 121 5.30 -18.80 -20.71
N SER A 122 4.50 -19.03 -21.75
CA SER A 122 4.76 -20.12 -22.69
C SER A 122 4.35 -19.77 -24.11
N TYR A 123 5.05 -20.32 -25.10
CA TYR A 123 4.61 -20.30 -26.48
C TYR A 123 3.73 -21.53 -26.81
N SER A 124 2.52 -21.29 -27.30
CA SER A 124 1.52 -22.32 -27.60
C SER A 124 1.70 -23.01 -28.97
N GLY A 125 2.68 -22.57 -29.76
CA GLY A 125 2.81 -22.95 -31.18
C GLY A 125 2.38 -21.84 -32.14
N SER A 126 1.55 -20.90 -31.67
CA SER A 126 1.10 -19.74 -32.47
C SER A 126 1.40 -18.39 -31.81
N ALA A 127 1.30 -18.31 -30.48
CA ALA A 127 1.55 -17.09 -29.72
C ALA A 127 2.09 -17.41 -28.32
N PHE A 128 2.76 -16.43 -27.72
CA PHE A 128 3.08 -16.44 -26.29
C PHE A 128 1.84 -16.12 -25.46
N THR A 129 1.75 -16.73 -24.28
CA THR A 129 0.63 -16.56 -23.34
C THR A 129 1.15 -16.35 -21.93
N SER A 130 0.44 -15.54 -21.14
CA SER A 130 0.60 -15.39 -19.70
C SER A 130 -0.54 -16.15 -19.02
N LEU A 131 -0.24 -17.21 -18.27
CA LEU A 131 -1.27 -18.13 -17.75
C LEU A 131 -2.29 -17.43 -16.83
N LEU A 132 -1.83 -16.53 -15.97
CA LEU A 132 -2.65 -15.79 -15.01
C LEU A 132 -2.96 -14.36 -15.48
N ASN A 133 -2.66 -14.02 -16.73
CA ASN A 133 -2.80 -12.68 -17.32
C ASN A 133 -2.11 -11.58 -16.51
N LYS A 134 -0.99 -11.89 -15.84
CA LYS A 134 -0.20 -10.91 -15.08
C LYS A 134 0.77 -10.12 -15.94
N PHE A 135 1.14 -10.67 -17.08
CA PHE A 135 1.94 -10.01 -18.10
C PHE A 135 1.12 -9.84 -19.37
N THR A 136 1.15 -8.65 -19.95
CA THR A 136 0.71 -8.42 -21.32
C THR A 136 1.87 -8.81 -22.24
N ILE A 137 1.58 -9.72 -23.18
CA ILE A 137 2.55 -10.27 -24.10
C ILE A 137 2.82 -9.27 -25.23
N GLY A 138 4.07 -8.81 -25.33
CA GLY A 138 4.56 -7.98 -26.43
C GLY A 138 5.12 -8.81 -27.58
N THR A 139 5.90 -8.16 -28.43
CA THR A 139 6.52 -8.79 -29.60
C THR A 139 7.68 -9.70 -29.19
N PHE A 140 7.82 -10.83 -29.89
CA PHE A 140 9.05 -11.63 -29.90
C PHE A 140 9.87 -11.28 -31.13
N THR A 141 11.04 -10.68 -30.94
CA THR A 141 11.90 -10.24 -32.06
C THR A 141 13.36 -10.40 -31.70
N SER A 142 14.16 -10.97 -32.60
CA SER A 142 15.60 -11.20 -32.39
C SER A 142 15.89 -11.95 -31.07
N GLY A 143 15.02 -12.90 -30.72
CA GLY A 143 15.13 -13.71 -29.52
C GLY A 143 14.76 -13.03 -28.20
N ASN A 144 14.19 -11.83 -28.25
CA ASN A 144 13.70 -11.11 -27.08
C ASN A 144 12.18 -11.11 -27.07
N LEU A 145 11.58 -11.58 -25.98
CA LEU A 145 10.16 -11.42 -25.68
C LEU A 145 9.98 -10.23 -24.74
N THR A 146 9.27 -9.21 -25.19
CA THR A 146 8.88 -8.09 -24.33
C THR A 146 7.61 -8.45 -23.57
N LEU A 147 7.62 -8.28 -22.26
CA LEU A 147 6.48 -8.46 -21.36
C LEU A 147 6.21 -7.14 -20.67
N THR A 148 4.99 -6.60 -20.75
CA THR A 148 4.58 -5.44 -19.98
C THR A 148 3.73 -5.87 -18.78
N HIS A 149 3.88 -5.16 -17.67
CA HIS A 149 3.19 -5.48 -16.42
C HIS A 149 2.98 -4.21 -15.59
N ALA A 150 2.20 -4.32 -14.52
CA ALA A 150 2.05 -3.21 -13.57
C ALA A 150 3.42 -2.76 -13.05
N ASN A 151 3.56 -1.46 -12.75
CA ASN A 151 4.81 -0.90 -12.29
C ASN A 151 5.25 -1.53 -10.95
N THR A 152 6.42 -2.16 -10.94
CA THR A 152 7.05 -2.81 -9.77
C THR A 152 8.28 -2.05 -9.27
N GLY A 153 8.40 -0.74 -9.49
CA GLY A 153 9.45 0.10 -8.89
C GLY A 153 10.90 -0.29 -9.25
N ASN A 154 11.83 -0.15 -8.28
CA ASN A 154 13.20 -0.66 -8.37
C ASN A 154 13.18 -2.18 -8.18
N VAL A 155 13.76 -2.93 -9.11
CA VAL A 155 13.28 -4.30 -9.32
C VAL A 155 14.32 -5.37 -8.98
N VAL A 156 13.87 -6.41 -8.28
CA VAL A 156 14.47 -7.74 -8.31
C VAL A 156 13.48 -8.70 -8.97
N GLY A 157 13.98 -9.66 -9.75
CA GLY A 157 13.15 -10.69 -10.35
C GLY A 157 13.92 -11.99 -10.51
N SER A 158 13.19 -13.06 -10.77
CA SER A 158 13.76 -14.36 -11.11
C SER A 158 13.03 -14.94 -12.30
N VAL A 159 13.79 -15.64 -13.14
CA VAL A 159 13.27 -16.46 -14.24
C VAL A 159 13.66 -17.90 -13.92
N THR A 160 12.73 -18.82 -14.08
CA THR A 160 12.99 -20.26 -14.00
C THR A 160 12.56 -20.92 -15.29
N SER A 161 13.51 -21.53 -16.00
CA SER A 161 13.23 -22.34 -17.19
C SER A 161 12.24 -23.46 -16.88
N ARG A 162 11.30 -23.72 -17.79
CA ARG A 162 10.30 -24.79 -17.69
C ARG A 162 10.30 -25.71 -18.92
N SER A 163 11.46 -25.81 -19.56
CA SER A 163 11.78 -26.74 -20.65
C SER A 163 13.09 -27.47 -20.31
N ASP A 164 13.22 -28.68 -20.85
CA ASP A 164 14.45 -29.48 -20.77
C ASP A 164 15.46 -29.10 -21.87
N VAL A 165 15.00 -28.37 -22.90
CA VAL A 165 15.78 -28.00 -24.09
C VAL A 165 16.28 -26.56 -24.02
N LEU A 166 15.45 -25.65 -23.51
CA LEU A 166 15.76 -24.22 -23.49
C LEU A 166 15.91 -23.69 -22.06
N ASP A 167 16.91 -22.82 -21.89
CA ASP A 167 17.04 -21.98 -20.71
C ASP A 167 16.46 -20.60 -20.95
N ALA A 168 15.69 -20.12 -19.98
CA ALA A 168 15.08 -18.81 -19.99
C ALA A 168 15.82 -17.88 -19.02
N GLY A 169 16.05 -16.64 -19.43
CA GLY A 169 16.71 -15.65 -18.59
C GLY A 169 16.36 -14.23 -19.00
N PHE A 170 16.66 -13.27 -18.13
CA PHE A 170 16.56 -11.86 -18.50
C PHE A 170 17.50 -11.57 -19.66
N SER A 171 17.05 -10.77 -20.61
CA SER A 171 17.88 -10.37 -21.75
C SER A 171 19.12 -9.61 -21.29
N SER A 172 20.24 -9.78 -22.00
CA SER A 172 21.44 -8.94 -21.83
C SER A 172 21.34 -7.61 -22.60
N ALA A 173 20.31 -7.43 -23.45
CA ALA A 173 20.01 -6.15 -24.06
C ALA A 173 19.44 -5.19 -22.99
N GLY A 174 19.91 -3.94 -23.01
CA GLY A 174 19.70 -2.93 -21.96
C GLY A 174 18.29 -2.87 -21.33
N SER A 175 18.26 -2.56 -20.03
CA SER A 175 17.06 -2.46 -19.19
C SER A 175 16.09 -3.65 -19.30
N SER A 176 16.62 -4.88 -19.37
CA SER A 176 15.81 -6.10 -19.39
C SER A 176 14.89 -6.27 -18.17
N ILE A 177 15.13 -5.49 -17.14
CA ILE A 177 14.33 -5.37 -15.94
C ILE A 177 14.02 -3.88 -15.70
N ALA A 178 12.96 -3.38 -16.34
CA ALA A 178 12.46 -2.02 -16.13
C ALA A 178 11.21 -2.02 -15.23
N PRO A 179 10.81 -0.90 -14.61
CA PRO A 179 9.72 -0.89 -13.62
C PRO A 179 8.39 -1.48 -14.12
N ALA A 180 8.01 -1.25 -15.38
CA ALA A 180 6.77 -1.76 -15.97
C ALA A 180 7.01 -2.73 -17.15
N GLN A 181 8.25 -3.19 -17.34
CA GLN A 181 8.62 -4.05 -18.47
C GLN A 181 9.69 -5.08 -18.08
N THR A 182 9.54 -6.29 -18.58
CA THR A 182 10.52 -7.36 -18.52
C THR A 182 10.87 -7.81 -19.94
N ILE A 183 12.14 -8.00 -20.23
CA ILE A 183 12.59 -8.59 -21.50
C ILE A 183 13.17 -9.97 -21.21
N LEU A 184 12.51 -11.00 -21.73
CA LEU A 184 12.89 -12.39 -21.59
C LEU A 184 13.64 -12.87 -22.83
N SER A 185 14.66 -13.70 -22.66
CA SER A 185 15.37 -14.39 -23.74
C SER A 185 15.43 -15.88 -23.46
N PHE A 186 15.50 -16.66 -24.54
CA PHE A 186 15.63 -18.12 -24.47
C PHE A 186 16.92 -18.54 -25.17
N PHE A 187 17.63 -19.50 -24.59
CA PHE A 187 18.89 -20.01 -25.06
C PHE A 187 18.79 -21.53 -25.15
N ASP A 188 19.37 -22.11 -26.19
CA ASP A 188 19.51 -23.56 -26.27
C ASP A 188 20.48 -24.02 -25.17
N ARG A 189 20.03 -24.97 -24.34
CA ARG A 189 20.79 -25.41 -23.16
C ARG A 189 22.10 -26.10 -23.54
N ALA A 190 22.13 -26.83 -24.65
CA ALA A 190 23.29 -27.59 -25.07
C ALA A 190 24.39 -26.69 -25.65
N THR A 191 24.00 -25.66 -26.39
CA THR A 191 24.92 -24.81 -27.16
C THR A 191 25.11 -23.41 -26.59
N GLY A 192 24.24 -22.97 -25.69
CA GLY A 192 24.17 -21.60 -25.20
C GLY A 192 23.70 -20.58 -26.25
N VAL A 193 23.29 -21.02 -27.44
CA VAL A 193 22.90 -20.13 -28.54
C VAL A 193 21.51 -19.56 -28.29
N LYS A 194 21.40 -18.23 -28.41
CA LYS A 194 20.13 -17.53 -28.27
C LYS A 194 19.16 -17.94 -29.37
N GLN A 195 17.95 -18.33 -28.98
CA GLN A 195 16.88 -18.70 -29.90
C GLN A 195 16.19 -17.47 -30.46
N THR A 196 16.12 -17.34 -31.78
CA THR A 196 15.49 -16.21 -32.48
C THR A 196 14.15 -16.54 -33.12
N THR A 197 13.80 -17.83 -33.22
CA THR A 197 12.52 -18.34 -33.74
C THR A 197 11.69 -18.91 -32.59
N ALA A 198 10.42 -18.54 -32.52
CA ALA A 198 9.52 -19.03 -31.47
C ALA A 198 9.33 -20.55 -31.56
N SER A 199 9.29 -21.22 -30.40
CA SER A 199 9.16 -22.68 -30.30
C SER A 199 8.30 -23.04 -29.09
N THR A 200 7.58 -24.14 -29.16
CA THR A 200 6.77 -24.66 -28.04
C THR A 200 7.63 -25.01 -26.82
N GLU A 201 8.95 -25.13 -26.97
CA GLU A 201 9.89 -25.31 -25.85
C GLU A 201 10.15 -24.01 -25.07
N MET A 202 9.71 -22.85 -25.55
CA MET A 202 9.87 -21.58 -24.84
C MET A 202 8.84 -21.47 -23.71
N LYS A 203 9.24 -21.93 -22.52
CA LYS A 203 8.42 -21.97 -21.30
C LYS A 203 9.24 -21.46 -20.11
N ALA A 204 8.70 -20.53 -19.35
CA ALA A 204 9.37 -19.96 -18.17
C ALA A 204 8.35 -19.59 -17.09
N ALA A 205 8.72 -19.81 -15.83
CA ALA A 205 8.08 -19.12 -14.71
C ALA A 205 8.85 -17.82 -14.45
N LEU A 206 8.16 -16.71 -14.34
CA LEU A 206 8.73 -15.39 -14.09
C LEU A 206 8.16 -14.84 -12.80
N THR A 207 9.03 -14.35 -11.93
CA THR A 207 8.67 -13.61 -10.73
C THR A 207 9.32 -12.24 -10.76
N ARG A 208 8.54 -11.21 -10.44
CA ARG A 208 8.98 -9.82 -10.27
C ARG A 208 8.53 -9.38 -8.89
N THR A 209 9.44 -9.00 -8.03
CA THR A 209 9.12 -8.60 -6.66
C THR A 209 9.58 -7.18 -6.44
N LEU A 210 8.67 -6.33 -5.96
CA LEU A 210 9.05 -5.09 -5.31
C LEU A 210 9.90 -5.44 -4.09
N PRO A 211 11.14 -4.95 -3.96
CA PRO A 211 11.90 -5.13 -2.75
C PRO A 211 11.24 -4.29 -1.64
N GLY A 212 10.26 -4.86 -0.93
CA GLY A 212 9.75 -4.39 0.36
C GLY A 212 9.61 -2.88 0.50
N GLY A 213 9.25 -2.20 -0.59
CA GLY A 213 9.39 -0.77 -0.68
C GLY A 213 8.35 -0.15 0.23
N ILE A 214 8.80 0.62 1.23
CA ILE A 214 7.96 1.69 1.75
C ILE A 214 7.51 2.46 0.51
N ILE A 215 6.23 2.35 0.15
CA ILE A 215 5.67 3.32 -0.77
C ILE A 215 5.67 4.58 0.06
N THR A 216 6.73 5.40 -0.04
CA THR A 216 6.67 6.79 0.41
C THR A 216 5.34 7.29 -0.07
N ALA A 217 4.42 7.60 0.87
CA ALA A 217 2.99 7.76 0.60
C ALA A 217 2.89 8.46 -0.74
N PRO A 218 2.38 7.76 -1.77
CA PRO A 218 2.64 8.14 -3.15
C PRO A 218 2.32 9.62 -3.26
N GLU A 219 3.31 10.37 -3.76
CA GLU A 219 3.35 11.84 -3.82
C GLU A 219 1.96 12.38 -3.60
N ILE A 220 1.68 12.88 -2.38
CA ILE A 220 0.52 13.64 -1.85
C ILE A 220 -0.70 13.84 -2.77
N SER A 221 -0.48 14.04 -4.06
CA SER A 221 -1.33 13.95 -5.24
C SER A 221 -1.42 12.57 -5.98
N ASP A 222 -1.52 11.42 -5.31
CA ASP A 222 -1.60 10.14 -6.06
C ASP A 222 -2.95 10.00 -6.77
N SER A 223 -2.98 10.48 -8.01
CA SER A 223 -4.11 10.38 -8.93
C SER A 223 -4.53 8.93 -9.24
N ASN A 224 -3.76 7.93 -8.79
CA ASN A 224 -4.13 6.53 -8.92
C ASN A 224 -5.26 6.10 -7.96
N TYR A 225 -5.48 6.83 -6.86
CA TYR A 225 -6.51 6.50 -5.85
C TYR A 225 -7.41 7.70 -5.52
N PRO A 226 -8.08 8.31 -6.52
CA PRO A 226 -8.89 9.50 -6.28
C PRO A 226 -10.09 9.15 -5.38
N GLY A 227 -10.27 9.92 -4.32
CA GLY A 227 -11.38 9.76 -3.38
C GLY A 227 -11.27 8.58 -2.41
N SER A 228 -10.12 7.91 -2.34
CA SER A 228 -9.82 6.95 -1.29
C SER A 228 -9.66 7.62 0.08
N ASN A 229 -9.87 6.86 1.15
CA ASN A 229 -9.91 7.36 2.51
C ASN A 229 -8.99 6.57 3.45
N ILE A 230 -8.51 7.26 4.50
CA ILE A 230 -7.85 6.63 5.65
C ILE A 230 -8.64 6.99 6.90
N TRP A 231 -9.06 5.96 7.62
CA TRP A 231 -9.75 6.08 8.90
C TRP A 231 -8.74 6.00 10.03
N PHE A 232 -8.88 6.83 11.07
CA PHE A 232 -8.00 6.76 12.23
C PHE A 232 -8.74 7.00 13.54
N VAL A 233 -8.21 6.38 14.59
CA VAL A 233 -8.64 6.60 15.98
C VAL A 233 -7.45 6.39 16.91
N GLY A 234 -7.32 7.25 17.91
CA GLY A 234 -6.33 7.12 18.96
C GLY A 234 -6.85 7.57 20.31
N VAL A 235 -6.27 7.02 21.35
CA VAL A 235 -6.58 7.29 22.76
C VAL A 235 -5.32 7.82 23.43
N PHE A 236 -5.49 8.88 24.21
CA PHE A 236 -4.39 9.63 24.81
C PHE A 236 -4.68 9.91 26.29
N GLU A 237 -3.66 9.90 27.13
CA GLU A 237 -3.73 10.48 28.49
C GLU A 237 -3.56 12.00 28.36
N LEU A 238 -4.42 12.77 29.02
CA LEU A 238 -4.36 14.23 29.05
C LEU A 238 -3.62 14.71 30.31
N ALA A 239 -3.11 15.94 30.25
CA ALA A 239 -2.53 16.63 31.41
C ALA A 239 -3.53 16.80 32.56
#